data_AF-A0A973AAH3-F1
#
_entry.id   AF-A0A973AAH3-F1
#
_cell.length_a   1.000
_cell.length_b   1.000
_cell.length_c   1.000
_cell.angle_alpha   90.00
_cell.angle_beta   90.00
_cell.angle_gamma   90.00
#
_symmetry.space_group_name_H-M   'P 1'
#
loop_
_entity.id
_entity.type
_entity.pdbx_description
1 polymer ?
#
loop_
_entity_poly.entity_id
_entity_poly.type
_entity_poly.pdbx_seq_one_letter_code
_entity_poly.pdbx_strand_id
1 'polypeptide(L)'
;MNPIPEPFDLVIPVGGKDCFFLRRNLKILKQNLKPEKIYVITKRNYFVYFINLGVYVVLIDEDQLIDQVNFKKITTYLLNVGLDKKITGWYLQQFLKMGFALSVYATKKYYLSWDADTIPLKEI
;
A
#
# COMPACT_ATOMS: atom_id res chain seq x y z
N MET A 1 -32.62 -10.85 2.07
CA MET A 1 -31.63 -9.92 2.63
C MET A 1 -30.34 -10.10 1.83
N ASN A 2 -29.73 -9.03 1.36
CA ASN A 2 -28.38 -9.15 0.80
C ASN A 2 -27.42 -9.49 1.95
N PRO A 3 -26.44 -10.38 1.73
CA PRO A 3 -25.45 -10.69 2.74
C PRO A 3 -24.72 -9.39 3.16
N ILE A 4 -24.50 -9.23 4.46
CA ILE A 4 -23.63 -8.16 4.96
C ILE A 4 -22.24 -8.45 4.39
N PRO A 5 -21.59 -7.48 3.71
CA PRO A 5 -20.25 -7.68 3.18
C PRO A 5 -19.29 -8.08 4.30
N GLU A 6 -18.47 -9.11 4.07
CA GLU A 6 -17.42 -9.46 5.03
C GLU A 6 -16.46 -8.25 5.17
N PRO A 7 -16.09 -7.87 6.41
CA PRO A 7 -15.20 -6.74 6.62
C PRO A 7 -13.82 -7.02 6.04
N PHE A 8 -13.23 -6.02 5.40
CA PHE A 8 -11.91 -6.12 4.78
C PHE A 8 -11.05 -4.89 5.10
N ASP A 9 -9.76 -5.01 4.81
CA ASP A 9 -8.79 -3.91 4.92
C ASP A 9 -8.23 -3.53 3.56
N LEU A 10 -7.73 -2.29 3.44
CA LEU A 10 -7.15 -1.77 2.21
C LEU A 10 -5.62 -1.70 2.34
N VAL A 11 -4.89 -2.11 1.31
CA VAL A 11 -3.42 -2.14 1.29
C VAL A 11 -2.92 -1.32 0.11
N ILE A 12 -2.15 -0.27 0.39
CA ILE A 12 -1.66 0.68 -0.61
C ILE A 12 -0.16 0.92 -0.42
N PRO A 13 0.70 0.25 -1.21
CA PRO A 13 2.07 0.69 -1.37
C PRO A 13 2.14 2.00 -2.15
N VAL A 14 2.93 2.95 -1.66
CA VAL A 14 3.01 4.29 -2.26
C VAL A 14 4.46 4.77 -2.33
N GLY A 15 4.84 5.30 -3.49
CA GLY A 15 6.12 5.97 -3.67
C GLY A 15 6.04 7.45 -3.29
N GLY A 16 7.19 8.08 -3.02
CA GLY A 16 7.25 9.49 -2.60
C GLY A 16 6.47 10.46 -3.50
N LYS A 17 6.51 10.25 -4.82
CA LYS A 17 5.83 11.09 -5.82
C LYS A 17 4.29 11.12 -5.67
N ASP A 18 3.70 10.04 -5.16
CA ASP A 18 2.23 9.86 -5.08
C ASP A 18 1.70 10.10 -3.66
N CYS A 19 2.57 10.33 -2.67
CA CYS A 19 2.18 10.48 -1.27
C CYS A 19 1.18 11.62 -1.04
N PHE A 20 1.40 12.78 -1.68
CA PHE A 20 0.49 13.92 -1.56
C PHE A 20 -0.87 13.64 -2.21
N PHE A 21 -0.88 12.97 -3.35
CA PHE A 21 -2.12 12.57 -4.02
C PHE A 21 -2.92 11.61 -3.14
N LEU A 22 -2.29 10.53 -2.65
CA LEU A 22 -2.94 9.57 -1.77
C LEU A 22 -3.47 10.26 -0.50
N ARG A 23 -2.66 11.10 0.16
CA ARG A 23 -3.07 11.87 1.35
C ARG A 23 -4.39 12.59 1.14
N ARG A 24 -4.57 13.28 0.00
CA ARG A 24 -5.79 14.05 -0.29
C ARG A 24 -7.01 13.16 -0.50
N ASN A 25 -6.80 11.93 -0.98
CA ASN A 25 -7.87 11.03 -1.40
C ASN A 25 -8.22 9.93 -0.38
N LEU A 26 -7.47 9.79 0.72
CA LEU A 26 -7.74 8.78 1.76
C LEU A 26 -9.16 8.84 2.35
N LYS A 27 -9.74 10.04 2.47
CA LYS A 27 -11.13 10.19 2.92
C LYS A 27 -12.13 9.61 1.91
N ILE A 28 -11.89 9.86 0.62
CA ILE A 28 -12.73 9.33 -0.46
C ILE A 28 -12.61 7.80 -0.53
N LEU A 29 -11.39 7.27 -0.40
CA LEU A 29 -11.15 5.82 -0.30
C LEU A 29 -11.91 5.21 0.87
N LYS A 30 -11.84 5.83 2.06
CA LYS A 30 -12.57 5.36 3.25
C LYS A 30 -14.09 5.39 3.06
N GLN A 31 -14.62 6.41 2.38
CA GLN A 31 -16.07 6.56 2.15
C GLN A 31 -16.61 5.58 1.12
N ASN A 32 -15.90 5.41 0.00
CA ASN A 32 -16.38 4.66 -1.15
C ASN A 32 -16.03 3.17 -1.09
N LEU A 33 -14.89 2.80 -0.50
CA LEU A 33 -14.52 1.38 -0.33
C LEU A 33 -14.94 0.84 1.04
N LYS A 34 -15.16 1.70 2.03
CA LYS A 34 -15.52 1.32 3.41
C LYS A 34 -14.61 0.26 4.05
N PRO A 35 -13.27 0.25 3.84
CA PRO A 35 -12.38 -0.69 4.53
C PRO A 35 -12.34 -0.35 6.02
N GLU A 36 -12.05 -1.29 6.92
CA GLU A 36 -11.87 -0.93 8.33
C GLU A 36 -10.56 -0.17 8.55
N LYS A 37 -9.45 -0.74 8.07
CA LYS A 37 -8.11 -0.14 8.07
C LYS A 37 -7.60 0.12 6.66
N ILE A 38 -6.78 1.16 6.53
CA ILE A 38 -6.00 1.46 5.33
C ILE A 38 -4.52 1.39 5.74
N TYR A 39 -3.85 0.34 5.27
CA TYR A 39 -2.42 0.16 5.42
C TYR A 39 -1.69 0.88 4.29
N VAL A 40 -0.98 1.95 4.64
CA VAL A 40 -0.12 2.69 3.72
C VAL A 40 1.30 2.20 3.92
N ILE A 41 1.84 1.53 2.90
CA ILE A 41 3.19 0.97 2.93
C ILE A 41 4.11 1.91 2.14
N THR A 42 5.12 2.46 2.80
CA THR A 42 6.03 3.45 2.21
C THR A 42 7.33 3.51 2.99
N LYS A 43 8.37 4.12 2.43
CA LYS A 43 9.55 4.52 3.21
C LYS A 43 9.17 5.34 4.44
N ARG A 44 9.86 5.07 5.55
CA ARG A 44 9.66 5.77 6.83
C ARG A 44 9.73 7.29 6.74
N ASN A 45 10.61 7.84 5.90
CA ASN A 45 10.75 9.29 5.72
C ASN A 45 9.48 9.94 5.11
N TYR A 46 8.64 9.17 4.42
CA TYR A 46 7.36 9.65 3.86
C TYR A 46 6.19 9.53 4.83
N PHE A 47 6.38 8.98 6.05
CA PHE A 47 5.31 8.90 7.05
C PHE A 47 4.74 10.28 7.40
N VAL A 48 5.55 11.34 7.31
CA VAL A 48 5.15 12.73 7.53
C VAL A 48 3.94 13.15 6.69
N TYR A 49 3.75 12.56 5.50
CA TYR A 49 2.58 12.82 4.65
C TYR A 49 1.28 12.26 5.23
N PHE A 50 1.34 11.32 6.18
CA PHE A 50 0.18 10.57 6.66
C PHE A 50 -0.08 10.71 8.16
N ILE A 51 0.69 11.54 8.86
CA ILE A 51 0.46 11.86 10.27
C ILE A 51 -0.91 12.59 10.40
N ASN A 52 -1.65 12.27 11.46
CA ASN A 52 -2.95 12.87 11.82
C ASN A 52 -4.09 12.66 10.81
N LEU A 53 -4.06 11.62 9.96
CA LEU A 53 -5.12 11.34 8.98
C LEU A 53 -6.31 10.52 9.52
N GLY A 54 -6.21 10.07 10.76
CA GLY A 54 -7.27 9.34 11.49
C GLY A 54 -6.84 7.95 11.93
N VAL A 55 -7.59 7.37 12.88
CA VAL A 55 -7.29 6.06 13.50
C VAL A 55 -7.45 4.87 12.55
N TYR A 56 -7.98 5.09 11.36
CA TYR A 56 -8.17 4.07 10.33
C TYR A 56 -6.95 3.93 9.40
N VAL A 57 -5.97 4.84 9.46
CA VAL A 57 -4.73 4.75 8.67
C VAL A 57 -3.63 4.11 9.52
N VAL A 58 -2.97 3.09 8.97
CA VAL A 58 -1.82 2.42 9.59
C VAL A 58 -0.62 2.56 8.66
N LEU A 59 0.51 3.01 9.19
CA LEU A 59 1.74 3.20 8.42
C LEU A 59 2.69 2.02 8.62
N ILE A 60 3.15 1.46 7.52
CA ILE A 60 4.11 0.36 7.52
C ILE A 60 5.36 0.81 6.76
N ASP A 61 6.51 0.59 7.39
CA ASP A 61 7.81 0.85 6.78
C ASP A 61 8.09 -0.23 5.74
N GLU A 62 8.23 0.15 4.47
CA GLU A 62 8.39 -0.82 3.37
C GLU A 62 9.59 -1.74 3.55
N ASP A 63 10.65 -1.27 4.23
CA ASP A 63 11.86 -2.06 4.49
C ASP A 63 11.67 -3.10 5.60
N GLN A 64 10.54 -3.05 6.31
CA GLN A 64 10.21 -3.97 7.42
C GLN A 64 9.08 -4.96 7.06
N LEU A 65 8.43 -4.81 5.91
CA LEU A 65 7.28 -5.66 5.57
C LEU A 65 7.69 -7.08 5.18
N ILE A 66 8.73 -7.22 4.36
CA ILE A 66 9.19 -8.50 3.84
C ILE A 66 10.70 -8.55 4.01
N ASP A 67 11.19 -9.56 4.73
CA ASP A 67 12.62 -9.73 4.90
C ASP A 67 13.32 -9.85 3.55
N GLN A 68 14.48 -9.21 3.44
CA GLN A 68 15.30 -9.19 2.23
C GLN A 68 14.65 -8.61 0.97
N VAL A 69 13.48 -7.98 1.03
CA VAL A 69 12.89 -7.25 -0.11
C VAL A 69 12.95 -5.76 0.18
N ASN A 70 13.85 -5.07 -0.52
CA ASN A 70 13.95 -3.62 -0.46
C ASN A 70 14.42 -3.04 -1.80
N PHE A 71 14.29 -1.72 -1.92
CA PHE A 71 14.63 -0.99 -3.14
C PHE A 71 16.04 -1.29 -3.66
N LYS A 72 17.04 -1.35 -2.76
CA LYS A 72 18.44 -1.61 -3.12
C LYS A 72 18.60 -2.99 -3.73
N LYS A 73 18.06 -4.03 -3.08
CA LYS A 73 18.15 -5.41 -3.55
C LYS A 73 17.47 -5.59 -4.91
N ILE A 74 16.25 -5.07 -5.06
CA ILE A 74 15.53 -5.12 -6.33
C ILE A 74 16.33 -4.41 -7.43
N THR A 75 16.90 -3.23 -7.14
CA THR A 75 17.77 -2.52 -8.09
C THR A 75 18.95 -3.40 -8.53
N THR A 76 19.65 -4.04 -7.58
CA THR A 76 20.77 -4.92 -7.89
C THR A 76 20.33 -6.09 -8.78
N TYR A 77 19.22 -6.76 -8.47
CA TYR A 77 18.70 -7.85 -9.30
C TYR A 77 18.37 -7.39 -10.71
N LEU A 78 17.66 -6.26 -10.86
CA LEU A 78 17.29 -5.73 -12.18
C LEU A 78 18.51 -5.39 -13.03
N LEU A 79 19.52 -4.73 -12.44
CA LEU A 79 20.75 -4.41 -13.15
C LEU A 79 21.52 -5.68 -13.57
N ASN A 80 21.56 -6.70 -12.72
CA ASN A 80 22.23 -7.97 -13.03
C ASN A 80 21.58 -8.73 -14.21
N VAL A 81 20.29 -8.52 -14.45
CA VAL A 81 19.57 -9.10 -15.59
C VAL A 81 19.45 -8.15 -16.78
N GLY A 82 20.16 -7.01 -16.77
CA GLY A 82 20.21 -6.06 -17.87
C GLY A 82 18.99 -5.12 -18.00
N LEU A 83 18.19 -4.96 -16.93
CA LEU A 83 17.02 -4.09 -16.91
C LEU A 83 17.32 -2.70 -16.33
N ASP A 84 16.53 -1.69 -16.73
CA ASP A 84 16.67 -0.30 -16.24
C ASP A 84 16.27 -0.20 -14.76
N LYS A 85 17.07 0.50 -13.94
CA LYS A 85 16.74 0.80 -12.53
C LYS A 85 15.47 1.64 -12.35
N LYS A 86 14.98 2.34 -13.38
CA LYS A 86 13.78 3.19 -13.28
C LYS A 86 12.51 2.41 -12.91
N ILE A 87 12.45 1.12 -13.23
CA ILE A 87 11.30 0.25 -12.90
C ILE A 87 11.36 -0.36 -11.50
N THR A 88 12.44 -0.15 -10.73
CA THR A 88 12.60 -0.70 -9.37
C THR A 88 11.41 -0.37 -8.47
N GLY A 89 10.97 0.90 -8.45
CA GLY A 89 9.86 1.32 -7.59
C GLY A 89 8.56 0.60 -7.93
N TRP A 90 8.29 0.38 -9.21
CA TRP A 90 7.11 -0.36 -9.66
C TRP A 90 7.15 -1.83 -9.21
N TYR A 91 8.30 -2.51 -9.39
CA TYR A 91 8.47 -3.89 -8.91
C TYR A 91 8.35 -4.00 -7.39
N LEU A 92 8.96 -3.08 -6.65
CA LEU A 92 8.86 -3.05 -5.19
C LEU A 92 7.39 -2.95 -4.75
N GLN A 93 6.59 -2.07 -5.37
CA GLN A 93 5.16 -1.97 -5.07
C GLN A 93 4.42 -3.30 -5.31
N GLN A 94 4.73 -4.03 -6.39
CA GLN A 94 4.10 -5.34 -6.63
C GLN A 94 4.48 -6.37 -5.56
N PHE A 95 5.75 -6.44 -5.17
CA PHE A 95 6.18 -7.35 -4.11
C PHE A 95 5.57 -6.99 -2.76
N LEU A 96 5.45 -5.72 -2.42
CA LEU A 96 4.82 -5.28 -1.17
C LEU A 96 3.33 -5.68 -1.11
N LYS A 97 2.59 -5.56 -2.23
CA LYS A 97 1.21 -6.05 -2.31
C LYS A 97 1.12 -7.55 -2.01
N MET A 98 1.98 -8.34 -2.66
CA MET A 98 1.98 -9.80 -2.49
C MET A 98 2.41 -10.21 -1.08
N GLY A 99 3.50 -9.62 -0.57
CA GLY A 99 4.06 -9.99 0.73
C GLY A 99 3.28 -9.46 1.92
N PHE A 100 2.34 -8.52 1.74
CA PHE A 100 1.42 -8.13 2.80
C PHE A 100 0.66 -9.34 3.36
N ALA A 101 0.26 -10.30 2.50
CA ALA A 101 -0.40 -11.54 2.91
C ALA A 101 0.42 -12.42 3.88
N LEU A 102 1.75 -12.25 3.89
CA LEU A 102 2.66 -12.97 4.79
C LEU A 102 2.96 -12.20 6.08
N SER A 103 2.44 -10.99 6.21
CA SER A 103 2.72 -10.10 7.33
C SER A 103 1.74 -10.31 8.49
N VAL A 104 2.16 -9.89 9.69
CA VAL A 104 1.31 -9.88 10.90
C VAL A 104 0.06 -8.98 10.78
N TYR A 105 0.01 -8.12 9.75
CA TYR A 105 -1.10 -7.21 9.52
C TYR A 105 -2.25 -7.85 8.74
N ALA A 106 -2.00 -8.93 8.01
CA ALA A 106 -3.01 -9.65 7.23
C ALA A 106 -3.82 -10.61 8.13
N THR A 107 -4.63 -10.03 9.03
CA THR A 107 -5.42 -10.79 10.02
C THR A 107 -6.80 -11.19 9.52
N LYS A 108 -7.25 -10.60 8.41
CA LYS A 108 -8.58 -10.83 7.84
C LYS A 108 -8.57 -11.86 6.74
N LYS A 109 -9.74 -12.46 6.51
CA LYS A 109 -9.98 -13.37 5.39
C LYS A 109 -9.79 -12.68 4.03
N TYR A 110 -10.17 -11.40 3.94
CA TYR A 110 -10.02 -10.61 2.73
C TYR A 110 -9.37 -9.26 3.02
N TYR A 111 -8.53 -8.81 2.09
CA TYR A 111 -8.06 -7.44 1.98
C TYR A 111 -8.05 -7.05 0.49
N LEU A 112 -8.15 -5.75 0.24
CA LEU A 112 -8.11 -5.18 -1.10
C LEU A 112 -6.75 -4.51 -1.31
N SER A 113 -6.00 -4.98 -2.30
CA SER A 113 -4.82 -4.26 -2.80
C SER A 113 -5.29 -3.12 -3.71
N TRP A 114 -4.73 -1.92 -3.54
CA TRP A 114 -5.17 -0.74 -4.28
C TRP A 114 -3.99 0.12 -4.75
N ASP A 115 -4.12 0.72 -5.93
CA ASP A 115 -3.10 1.59 -6.52
C ASP A 115 -3.21 3.01 -5.97
N ALA A 116 -2.07 3.58 -5.55
CA ALA A 116 -2.02 4.86 -4.86
C ALA A 116 -2.48 6.06 -5.71
N ASP A 117 -2.46 5.93 -7.04
CA ASP A 117 -2.85 6.94 -8.03
C ASP A 117 -4.29 6.77 -8.55
N THR A 118 -5.08 5.88 -7.92
CA THR A 118 -6.48 5.62 -8.32
C THR A 118 -7.48 6.02 -7.24
N ILE A 119 -8.64 6.52 -7.68
CA ILE A 119 -9.72 6.97 -6.79
C ILE A 119 -11.03 6.27 -7.20
N PRO A 120 -11.74 5.62 -6.26
CA PRO A 120 -13.08 5.10 -6.51
C PRO A 120 -14.06 6.27 -6.61
N LEU A 121 -14.83 6.33 -7.70
CA LEU A 121 -15.81 7.41 -7.93
C LEU A 121 -17.20 7.10 -7.35
N LYS A 122 -17.45 5.84 -6.97
CA LYS A 122 -18.70 5.38 -6.35
C LYS A 122 -18.40 4.33 -5.30
N GLU A 123 -19.40 4.08 -4.46
CA GLU A 123 -19.38 2.96 -3.52
C GLU A 123 -19.29 1.61 -4.27
N ILE A 124 -18.49 0.70 -3.74
CA ILE A 124 -18.29 -0.67 -4.27
C ILE A 124 -18.96 -1.68 -3.36
#